data_AF-A0A150P140-F1
#
_entry.id   AF-A0A150P140-F1
#
_cell.length_a   1.000
_cell.length_b   1.000
_cell.length_c   1.000
_cell.angle_alpha   90.00
_cell.angle_beta   90.00
_cell.angle_gamma   90.00
#
_symmetry.space_group_name_H-M   'P 1'
#
loop_
_entity.id
_entity.type
_entity.pdbx_description
1 polymer ?
#
loop_
_entity_poly.entity_id
_entity_poly.type
_entity_poly.pdbx_seq_one_letter_code
_entity_poly.pdbx_strand_id
1 'polypeptide(L)'
;MLLDENGEMVPGQWAGSPQPNQHDILTGTNRDGTLRAGQTCADWTSEAANMTAWVGHPDGTGPIQSTADMYRPWNAVHSNGSCADTAPGGGNGRVYCFAAD
;
A
#
# COMPACT_ATOMS: atom_id res chain seq x y z
N MET A 1 -3.39 -6.75 -11.47
CA MET A 1 -4.84 -6.73 -11.20
C MET A 1 -5.03 -7.29 -9.80
N LEU A 2 -5.57 -6.47 -8.89
CA LEU A 2 -5.78 -6.82 -7.48
C LEU A 2 -7.29 -6.96 -7.23
N LEU A 3 -7.69 -7.98 -6.48
CA LEU A 3 -9.06 -8.18 -6.03
C LEU A 3 -9.14 -7.97 -4.51
N ASP A 4 -10.29 -7.52 -4.02
CA ASP A 4 -10.60 -7.49 -2.59
C ASP A 4 -11.26 -8.79 -2.12
N GLU A 5 -11.67 -8.83 -0.85
CA GLU A 5 -12.28 -10.00 -0.23
C GLU A 5 -13.63 -10.42 -0.85
N ASN A 6 -14.27 -9.52 -1.59
CA ASN A 6 -15.53 -9.79 -2.31
C ASN A 6 -15.28 -10.21 -3.76
N GLY A 7 -14.01 -10.27 -4.19
CA GLY A 7 -13.62 -10.54 -5.56
C GLY A 7 -13.78 -9.34 -6.49
N GLU A 8 -13.96 -8.13 -5.94
CA GLU A 8 -14.09 -6.91 -6.73
C GLU A 8 -12.71 -6.36 -7.08
N MET A 9 -12.57 -5.74 -8.27
CA MET A 9 -11.30 -5.13 -8.65
C MET A 9 -11.02 -3.89 -7.81
N VAL A 10 -9.84 -3.83 -7.23
CA VAL A 10 -9.37 -2.63 -6.52
C VAL A 10 -8.88 -1.59 -7.54
N PRO A 11 -9.31 -0.32 -7.42
CA PRO A 11 -8.76 0.78 -8.20
C PRO A 11 -7.23 0.88 -8.02
N GLY A 12 -6.49 0.86 -9.12
CA GLY A 12 -5.03 1.01 -9.12
C GLY A 12 -4.51 1.96 -10.20
N GLN A 13 -3.22 1.84 -10.54
CA GLN A 13 -2.55 2.72 -11.50
C GLN A 13 -2.67 2.25 -12.97
N TRP A 14 -3.46 1.22 -13.26
CA TRP A 14 -3.61 0.62 -14.59
C TRP A 14 -4.55 1.43 -15.52
N ALA A 15 -4.39 1.27 -16.84
CA ALA A 15 -5.17 2.00 -17.84
C ALA A 15 -6.68 1.75 -17.76
N GLY A 16 -7.47 2.81 -17.53
CA GLY A 16 -8.93 2.70 -17.37
C GLY A 16 -9.38 2.35 -15.95
N SER A 17 -8.44 2.35 -14.99
CA SER A 17 -8.76 2.16 -13.58
C SER A 17 -9.69 3.26 -13.05
N PRO A 18 -10.71 2.90 -12.24
CA PRO A 18 -11.55 3.88 -11.56
C PRO A 18 -10.74 4.80 -10.65
N GLN A 19 -11.31 5.97 -10.33
CA GLN A 19 -10.78 6.88 -9.31
C GLN A 19 -11.62 6.78 -8.03
N PRO A 20 -11.03 7.04 -6.85
CA PRO A 20 -9.62 7.39 -6.61
C PRO A 20 -8.67 6.18 -6.77
N ASN A 21 -7.39 6.44 -7.04
CA ASN A 21 -6.33 5.41 -6.99
C ASN A 21 -6.24 4.82 -5.57
N GLN A 22 -6.24 3.49 -5.45
CA GLN A 22 -6.14 2.74 -4.18
C GLN A 22 -5.08 1.64 -4.27
N HIS A 23 -4.02 1.85 -5.04
CA HIS A 23 -3.00 0.84 -5.19
C HIS A 23 -2.17 0.63 -3.93
N ASP A 24 -1.99 1.59 -3.02
CA ASP A 24 -1.10 1.37 -1.89
C ASP A 24 -1.68 0.39 -0.87
N ILE A 25 -0.82 -0.50 -0.37
CA ILE A 25 -1.17 -1.47 0.68
C ILE A 25 -0.24 -1.32 1.89
N LEU A 26 -0.82 -1.25 3.08
CA LEU A 26 -0.08 -1.14 4.32
C LEU A 26 0.69 -2.42 4.60
N THR A 27 1.99 -2.30 4.82
CA THR A 27 2.88 -3.45 5.06
C THR A 27 3.80 -3.23 6.25
N GLY A 28 4.39 -2.04 6.37
CA GLY A 28 5.36 -1.74 7.43
C GLY A 28 6.66 -2.53 7.30
N THR A 29 7.01 -2.98 6.09
CA THR A 29 8.17 -3.84 5.85
C THR A 29 9.25 -3.17 4.99
N ASN A 30 10.49 -3.63 5.14
CA ASN A 30 11.54 -3.45 4.15
C ASN A 30 11.32 -4.41 2.96
N ARG A 31 12.07 -4.23 1.87
CA ARG A 31 11.95 -5.08 0.67
C ARG A 31 12.20 -6.56 0.93
N ASP A 32 13.06 -6.88 1.89
CA ASP A 32 13.36 -8.25 2.31
C ASP A 32 12.31 -8.85 3.26
N GLY A 33 11.23 -8.11 3.55
CA GLY A 33 10.15 -8.54 4.44
C GLY A 33 10.41 -8.30 5.93
N THR A 34 11.58 -7.78 6.31
CA THR A 34 11.84 -7.42 7.71
C THR A 34 11.03 -6.21 8.14
N LEU A 35 10.81 -6.06 9.45
CA LEU A 35 10.14 -4.89 10.02
C LEU A 35 10.87 -3.60 9.62
N ARG A 36 10.11 -2.62 9.14
CA ARG A 36 10.58 -1.25 9.02
C ARG A 36 10.24 -0.46 10.28
N ALA A 37 11.22 -0.35 11.17
CA ALA A 37 11.07 0.32 12.46
C ALA A 37 10.50 1.74 12.31
N GLY A 38 9.49 2.06 13.12
CA GLY A 38 8.84 3.38 13.13
C GLY A 38 7.91 3.66 11.95
N GLN A 39 7.63 2.66 11.11
CA GLN A 39 6.76 2.80 9.93
C GLN A 39 5.61 1.80 9.95
N THR A 40 5.03 1.60 11.13
CA THR A 40 3.90 0.71 11.39
C THR A 40 2.74 1.42 12.10
N CYS A 41 2.70 2.76 12.13
CA CYS A 41 1.68 3.50 12.89
C CYS A 41 1.57 3.05 14.36
N ALA A 42 2.72 2.92 15.05
CA ALA A 42 2.82 2.35 16.39
C ALA A 42 2.20 0.95 16.48
N ASP A 43 2.69 0.01 15.69
CA ASP A 43 2.18 -1.37 15.64
C ASP A 43 0.68 -1.43 15.36
N TRP A 44 0.23 -0.56 14.45
CA TRP A 44 -1.15 -0.41 14.00
C TRP A 44 -2.12 0.02 15.10
N THR A 45 -1.63 0.76 16.11
CA THR A 45 -2.44 1.25 17.24
C THR A 45 -2.61 2.78 17.28
N SER A 46 -2.07 3.51 16.30
CA SER A 46 -2.12 4.98 16.26
C SER A 46 -2.74 5.50 14.97
N GLU A 47 -3.60 6.51 15.10
CA GLU A 47 -4.15 7.33 14.01
C GLU A 47 -3.50 8.73 13.98
N ALA A 48 -2.29 8.89 14.52
CA ALA A 48 -1.66 10.20 14.62
C ALA A 48 -1.26 10.74 13.24
N ALA A 49 -1.66 11.98 12.94
CA ALA A 49 -1.38 12.63 11.65
C ALA A 49 0.11 12.91 11.39
N ASN A 50 0.96 12.90 12.43
CA ASN A 50 2.40 13.06 12.31
C ASN A 50 3.16 11.74 12.18
N MET A 51 2.45 10.60 12.16
CA MET A 51 3.02 9.28 11.96
C MET A 51 2.66 8.76 10.57
N THR A 52 3.49 7.85 10.06
CA THR A 52 3.27 7.18 8.78
C THR A 52 3.53 5.68 8.91
N ALA A 53 2.99 4.93 7.97
CA ALA A 53 3.33 3.54 7.72
C ALA A 53 3.98 3.37 6.36
N TRP A 54 4.77 2.31 6.21
CA TRP A 54 5.35 1.94 4.92
C TRP A 54 4.36 1.13 4.09
N VAL A 55 4.29 1.43 2.79
CA VAL A 55 3.39 0.78 1.84
C VAL A 55 4.14 0.11 0.71
N GLY A 56 3.47 -0.82 0.03
CA GLY A 56 3.91 -1.39 -1.24
C GLY A 56 2.85 -1.23 -2.34
N HIS A 57 3.19 -1.64 -3.57
CA HIS A 57 2.28 -1.59 -4.72
C HIS A 57 1.87 -3.01 -5.17
N PRO A 58 0.70 -3.55 -4.77
CA PRO A 58 0.13 -4.81 -5.20
C PRO A 58 -0.12 -4.89 -6.71
N ASP A 59 -0.39 -3.76 -7.36
CA ASP A 59 -0.57 -3.72 -8.81
C ASP A 59 0.76 -3.74 -9.59
N GLY A 60 1.89 -3.60 -8.88
CA GLY A 60 3.23 -3.64 -9.45
C GLY A 60 3.56 -2.45 -10.33
N THR A 61 2.84 -1.33 -10.19
CA THR A 61 3.00 -0.16 -11.05
C THR A 61 3.15 1.13 -10.25
N GLY A 62 3.95 2.06 -10.78
CA GLY A 62 4.14 3.40 -10.25
C GLY A 62 3.46 4.48 -11.10
N PRO A 63 3.86 5.75 -10.90
CA PRO A 63 3.36 6.86 -11.70
C PRO A 63 3.48 6.60 -13.20
N ILE A 64 2.45 6.99 -13.96
CA ILE A 64 2.39 6.83 -15.44
C ILE A 64 2.57 5.34 -15.83
N GLN A 65 2.02 4.41 -15.04
CA GLN A 65 2.10 2.96 -15.27
C GLN A 65 3.54 2.43 -15.34
N SER A 66 4.49 3.12 -14.71
CA SER A 66 5.89 2.70 -14.72
C SER A 66 6.07 1.36 -14.03
N THR A 67 6.80 0.45 -14.69
CA THR A 67 7.15 -0.87 -14.16
C THR A 67 8.59 -0.94 -13.65
N ALA A 68 9.24 0.21 -13.46
CA ALA A 68 10.60 0.27 -12.93
C ALA A 68 10.70 -0.43 -11.56
N ASP A 69 11.85 -1.08 -11.31
CA ASP A 69 12.09 -1.91 -10.12
C ASP A 69 11.87 -1.17 -8.79
N MET A 70 11.95 0.16 -8.79
CA MET A 70 11.68 0.95 -7.59
C MET A 70 10.19 1.01 -7.21
N TYR A 71 9.28 0.85 -8.19
CA TYR A 71 7.83 0.94 -8.00
C TYR A 71 7.13 -0.42 -7.97
N ARG A 72 7.75 -1.46 -8.51
CA ARG A 72 7.18 -2.81 -8.55
C ARG A 72 7.00 -3.54 -7.21
N PRO A 73 7.77 -3.29 -6.14
CA PRO A 73 7.66 -4.10 -4.93
C PRO A 73 6.27 -4.02 -4.30
N TRP A 74 5.65 -5.17 -4.10
CA TRP A 74 4.32 -5.30 -3.49
C TRP A 74 4.30 -4.96 -1.99
N ASN A 75 5.49 -4.91 -1.36
CA ASN A 75 5.67 -4.78 0.09
C ASN A 75 6.47 -3.55 0.55
N ALA A 76 7.13 -2.80 -0.34
CA ALA A 76 7.97 -1.69 0.09
C ALA A 76 8.34 -0.69 -1.01
N VAL A 77 7.67 0.47 -1.04
CA VAL A 77 7.92 1.56 -1.99
C VAL A 77 8.08 2.92 -1.31
N HIS A 78 7.10 3.39 -0.54
CA HIS A 78 7.13 4.70 0.12
C HIS A 78 6.35 4.72 1.45
N SER A 79 6.39 5.86 2.15
CA SER A 79 5.50 6.13 3.28
C SER A 79 4.11 6.51 2.75
N ASN A 80 3.05 6.10 3.44
CA ASN A 80 1.70 6.60 3.17
C ASN A 80 1.57 8.09 3.53
N GLY A 81 0.39 8.67 3.24
CA GLY A 81 0.07 10.06 3.62
C GLY A 81 0.22 10.32 5.12
N SER A 82 -0.50 9.58 5.95
CA SER A 82 -0.34 9.56 7.41
C SER A 82 -1.06 8.34 8.01
N CYS A 83 -0.92 8.13 9.31
CA CYS A 83 -1.75 7.16 10.04
C CYS A 83 -3.19 7.64 10.25
N ALA A 84 -3.47 8.95 10.12
CA ALA A 84 -4.83 9.52 10.21
C ALA A 84 -5.60 9.45 8.89
N ASP A 85 -4.89 9.51 7.77
CA ASP A 85 -5.43 9.52 6.42
C ASP A 85 -4.44 8.84 5.46
N THR A 86 -4.88 7.72 4.90
CA THR A 86 -4.08 6.89 3.99
C THR A 86 -4.36 7.17 2.52
N ALA A 87 -5.37 7.98 2.20
CA ALA A 87 -5.74 8.28 0.81
C ALA A 87 -4.64 9.04 0.04
N PRO A 88 -3.93 10.03 0.63
CA PRO A 88 -2.81 10.69 -0.05
C PRO A 88 -1.70 9.70 -0.39
N GLY A 89 -1.28 9.70 -1.66
CA GLY A 89 -0.31 8.74 -2.21
C GLY A 89 -0.97 7.62 -3.03
N GLY A 90 -2.24 7.32 -2.75
CA GLY A 90 -2.98 6.27 -3.46
C GLY A 90 -3.37 5.09 -2.57
N GLY A 91 -3.52 5.28 -1.25
CA GLY A 91 -3.97 4.24 -0.33
C GLY A 91 -5.46 4.29 0.01
N ASN A 92 -5.91 3.30 0.78
CA ASN A 92 -7.26 3.25 1.36
C ASN A 92 -7.29 2.35 2.61
N GLY A 93 -6.22 2.34 3.39
CA GLY A 93 -6.12 1.55 4.63
C GLY A 93 -6.13 0.02 4.43
N ARG A 94 -5.89 -0.47 3.21
CA ARG A 94 -5.94 -1.90 2.89
C ARG A 94 -4.73 -2.64 3.45
N VAL A 95 -4.94 -3.91 3.78
CA VAL A 95 -3.94 -4.86 4.27
C VAL A 95 -4.10 -6.19 3.53
N TYR A 96 -3.04 -7.00 3.51
CA TYR A 96 -3.13 -8.38 3.04
C TYR A 96 -3.62 -9.30 4.15
N CYS A 97 -4.52 -10.20 3.79
CA CYS A 97 -4.86 -11.37 4.60
C CYS A 97 -4.34 -12.61 3.88
N PHE A 98 -3.51 -13.40 4.56
CA PHE A 98 -2.97 -14.64 4.02
C PHE A 98 -3.68 -15.82 4.68
N ALA A 99 -3.91 -16.88 3.91
CA ALA A 99 -4.34 -18.16 4.48
C ALA A 99 -3.30 -18.62 5.50
N ALA A 100 -3.77 -19.13 6.65
CA ALA A 100 -2.88 -19.66 7.67
C ALA A 100 -2.29 -21.03 7.28
N ASP A 101 -2.94 -21.72 6.32
CA ASP A 101 -2.67 -23.09 5.89
C ASP A 101 -3.45 -23.44 4.61
#